data_AF-A0A8I1XYT2-F1
#
_entry.id   AF-A0A8I1XYT2-F1
#
_cell.length_a   1.000
_cell.length_b   1.000
_cell.length_c   1.000
_cell.angle_alpha   90.00
_cell.angle_beta   90.00
_cell.angle_gamma   90.00
#
_symmetry.space_group_name_H-M   'P 1'
#
loop_
_entity.id
_entity.type
_entity.pdbx_description
1 polymer ?
#
loop_
_entity_poly.entity_id
_entity_poly.type
_entity_poly.pdbx_seq_one_letter_code
_entity_poly.pdbx_strand_id
1 'polypeptide(L)'
;MGLAQSVILSAQSDNDSTETQKIVQVNFFDDVDIVDIRKTKWLLNKYTDLIDVIKNYEYSLQQLENGMAAYDLLSAEGSVAKRVSGQELTADVTANAVLLKDRRHVNYKFYEFLTNNIKFAINNIRDKHEGLIAKLLFLDGMKYLKAQQYLEKGYRKDIPGISATTFADKRRKAIESIAKSLKVNRTLDFVTIDYRRGRNKEGEIGLRMPEVN
;
A
#
# COMPACT_ATOMS: atom_id res chain seq x y z
N MET A 1 -45.33 69.92 12.23
CA MET A 1 -45.99 68.86 11.44
C MET A 1 -44.89 68.15 10.68
N GLY A 2 -44.31 67.05 11.17
CA GLY A 2 -44.87 65.70 11.32
C GLY A 2 -44.27 64.86 10.18
N LEU A 3 -43.75 63.65 10.29
CA LEU A 3 -43.60 62.61 11.32
C LEU A 3 -42.35 61.78 10.93
N ALA A 4 -41.70 61.16 11.91
CA ALA A 4 -40.64 60.18 11.69
C ALA A 4 -41.17 58.91 10.98
N GLN A 5 -40.33 58.27 10.16
CA GLN A 5 -40.40 56.82 10.01
C GLN A 5 -39.01 56.22 9.80
N SER A 6 -38.73 55.25 10.65
CA SER A 6 -37.48 54.56 10.90
C SER A 6 -37.67 53.07 10.57
N VAL A 7 -36.55 52.37 10.26
CA VAL A 7 -36.40 50.90 10.27
C VAL A 7 -37.12 50.24 9.07
N ILE A 8 -36.52 49.37 8.25
CA ILE A 8 -35.96 48.06 8.58
C ILE A 8 -34.75 47.75 7.69
N LEU A 9 -33.56 47.76 8.30
CA LEU A 9 -32.30 47.24 7.75
C LEU A 9 -31.89 46.08 8.66
N SER A 10 -32.71 45.04 8.75
CA SER A 10 -32.44 43.87 9.59
C SER A 10 -33.40 42.73 9.27
N ALA A 11 -33.09 41.92 8.24
CA ALA A 11 -33.77 40.63 8.08
C ALA A 11 -33.03 39.59 7.21
N GLN A 12 -31.79 39.83 6.74
CA GLN A 12 -31.12 38.89 5.83
C GLN A 12 -29.66 38.55 6.18
N SER A 13 -29.12 38.99 7.32
CA SER A 13 -27.75 38.61 7.73
C SER A 13 -27.68 37.38 8.64
N ASP A 14 -28.79 37.00 9.28
CA ASP A 14 -28.76 36.00 10.35
C ASP A 14 -29.06 34.58 9.87
N ASN A 15 -29.56 34.42 8.63
CA ASN A 15 -29.87 33.12 8.05
C ASN A 15 -28.67 32.49 7.31
N ASP A 16 -27.79 33.29 6.71
CA ASP A 16 -26.59 32.76 6.01
C ASP A 16 -25.54 32.23 7.00
N SER A 17 -25.44 32.83 8.19
CA SER A 17 -24.51 32.40 9.23
C SER A 17 -24.92 31.09 9.93
N THR A 18 -26.23 30.80 9.95
CA THR A 18 -26.76 29.56 10.52
C THR A 18 -26.76 28.40 9.51
N GLU A 19 -26.80 28.67 8.21
CA GLU A 19 -26.58 27.67 7.16
C GLU A 19 -25.09 27.29 7.01
N THR A 20 -24.16 28.25 7.13
CA THR A 20 -22.71 27.93 7.12
C THR A 20 -22.26 27.10 8.32
N GLN A 21 -22.93 27.22 9.48
CA GLN A 21 -22.69 26.35 10.65
C GLN A 21 -23.19 24.91 10.46
N LYS A 22 -24.03 24.64 9.46
CA LYS A 22 -24.46 23.30 9.04
C LYS A 22 -23.67 22.74 7.86
N ILE A 23 -22.58 23.39 7.47
CA ILE A 23 -21.56 22.70 6.68
C ILE A 23 -20.87 21.76 7.65
N VAL A 24 -21.41 20.54 7.76
CA VAL A 24 -20.62 19.40 8.19
C VAL A 24 -19.42 19.40 7.25
N GLN A 25 -18.26 19.84 7.73
CA GLN A 25 -17.00 19.43 7.14
C GLN A 25 -16.98 17.91 7.31
N VAL A 26 -17.63 17.22 6.38
CA VAL A 26 -17.36 15.83 6.12
C VAL A 26 -15.90 15.88 5.70
N ASN A 27 -15.00 15.59 6.64
CA ASN A 27 -13.63 15.29 6.30
C ASN A 27 -13.73 14.05 5.43
N PHE A 28 -13.81 14.26 4.10
CA PHE A 28 -13.87 13.20 3.10
C PHE A 28 -12.63 12.29 3.17
N PHE A 29 -11.61 12.73 3.89
CA PHE A 29 -10.39 11.99 4.18
C PHE A 29 -10.34 11.74 5.68
N ASP A 30 -10.63 10.51 6.09
CA ASP A 30 -10.33 10.06 7.45
C ASP A 30 -8.84 10.28 7.73
N ASP A 31 -8.53 10.90 8.86
CA ASP A 31 -7.15 10.99 9.33
C ASP A 31 -6.54 9.59 9.41
N VAL A 32 -5.25 9.51 9.12
CA VAL A 32 -4.51 8.24 9.19
C VAL A 32 -4.31 7.90 10.65
N ASP A 33 -4.80 6.72 11.04
CA ASP A 33 -4.65 6.26 12.41
C ASP A 33 -3.36 5.44 12.60
N ILE A 34 -3.13 4.99 13.84
CA ILE A 34 -1.95 4.19 14.18
C ILE A 34 -1.98 2.82 13.48
N VAL A 35 -3.16 2.26 13.24
CA VAL A 35 -3.36 0.97 12.56
C VAL A 35 -2.98 1.10 11.08
N ASP A 36 -3.39 2.17 10.41
CA ASP A 36 -3.07 2.50 9.03
C ASP A 36 -1.56 2.67 8.84
N ILE A 37 -0.90 3.41 9.74
CA ILE A 37 0.57 3.54 9.73
C ILE A 37 1.24 2.18 9.87
N ARG A 38 0.69 1.32 10.73
CA ARG A 38 1.27 0.01 11.00
C ARG A 38 1.11 -0.94 9.82
N LYS A 39 -0.08 -1.01 9.22
CA LYS A 39 -0.35 -1.72 7.96
C LYS A 39 0.58 -1.23 6.86
N THR A 40 0.72 0.08 6.72
CA THR A 40 1.61 0.72 5.74
C THR A 40 3.06 0.29 5.93
N LYS A 41 3.60 0.37 7.14
CA LYS A 41 4.98 -0.06 7.45
C LYS A 41 5.20 -1.53 7.11
N TRP A 42 4.24 -2.39 7.45
CA TRP A 42 4.32 -3.81 7.13
C TRP A 42 4.34 -4.04 5.61
N LEU A 43 3.43 -3.39 4.88
CA LEU A 43 3.33 -3.52 3.43
C LEU A 43 4.59 -3.01 2.72
N LEU A 44 5.14 -1.87 3.15
CA LEU A 44 6.39 -1.32 2.62
C LEU A 44 7.57 -2.26 2.85
N ASN A 45 7.65 -2.92 4.01
CA ASN A 45 8.68 -3.93 4.28
C ASN A 45 8.52 -5.20 3.43
N LYS A 46 7.32 -5.45 2.89
CA LYS A 46 7.05 -6.59 2.00
C LYS A 46 7.20 -6.28 0.53
N TYR A 47 7.43 -5.02 0.18
CA TYR A 47 7.50 -4.59 -1.21
C TYR A 47 8.53 -5.40 -2.03
N THR A 48 9.76 -5.58 -1.54
CA THR A 48 10.81 -6.33 -2.25
C THR A 48 10.44 -7.80 -2.41
N ASP A 49 9.91 -8.43 -1.36
CA ASP A 49 9.45 -9.83 -1.39
C ASP A 49 8.36 -10.01 -2.47
N LEU A 50 7.42 -9.07 -2.57
CA LEU A 50 6.36 -9.09 -3.58
C LEU A 50 6.93 -8.92 -5.00
N ILE A 51 7.90 -8.03 -5.18
CA ILE A 51 8.58 -7.84 -6.48
C ILE A 51 9.32 -9.11 -6.90
N ASP A 52 9.96 -9.82 -5.98
CA ASP A 52 10.65 -11.07 -6.29
C ASP A 52 9.66 -12.16 -6.74
N VAL A 53 8.50 -12.28 -6.08
CA VAL A 53 7.43 -13.19 -6.49
C VAL A 53 6.90 -12.85 -7.90
N ILE A 54 6.70 -11.56 -8.18
CA ILE A 54 6.27 -11.05 -9.49
C ILE A 54 7.27 -11.46 -10.57
N LYS A 55 8.56 -11.15 -10.37
CA LYS A 55 9.63 -11.47 -11.34
C LYS A 55 9.77 -12.97 -11.58
N ASN A 56 9.65 -13.77 -10.53
CA ASN A 56 9.70 -15.23 -10.66
C ASN A 56 8.54 -15.74 -11.54
N TYR A 57 7.33 -15.22 -11.33
CA TYR A 57 6.18 -15.59 -12.17
C TYR A 57 6.35 -15.13 -13.62
N GLU A 58 6.81 -13.90 -13.85
CA GLU A 58 7.09 -13.37 -15.19
C GLU A 58 8.17 -14.19 -15.91
N TYR A 59 9.21 -14.60 -15.21
CA TYR A 59 10.22 -15.51 -15.74
C TYR A 59 9.61 -16.85 -16.14
N SER A 60 8.78 -17.46 -15.29
CA SER A 60 8.10 -18.72 -15.63
C SER A 60 7.17 -18.56 -16.85
N LEU A 61 6.49 -17.42 -17.01
CA LEU A 61 5.70 -17.12 -18.21
C LEU A 61 6.56 -17.03 -19.48
N GLN A 62 7.73 -16.40 -19.41
CA GLN A 62 8.66 -16.35 -20.55
C GLN A 62 9.16 -17.74 -20.94
N GLN A 63 9.42 -18.62 -19.98
CA GLN A 63 9.82 -20.00 -20.28
C GLN A 63 8.70 -20.80 -20.99
N LEU A 64 7.44 -20.56 -20.63
CA LEU A 64 6.29 -21.12 -21.34
C LEU A 64 6.22 -20.62 -22.79
N GLU A 65 6.40 -19.32 -23.00
CA GLU A 65 6.39 -18.69 -24.33
C GLU A 65 7.53 -19.25 -25.21
N ASN A 66 8.68 -19.53 -24.60
CA ASN A 66 9.84 -20.15 -25.25
C ASN A 66 9.67 -21.66 -25.52
N GLY A 67 8.48 -22.23 -25.30
CA GLY A 67 8.13 -23.59 -25.70
C GLY A 67 8.27 -24.65 -24.61
N MET A 68 8.54 -24.27 -23.35
CA MET A 68 8.53 -25.21 -22.23
C MET A 68 7.09 -25.56 -21.84
N ALA A 69 6.78 -26.85 -21.62
CA ALA A 69 5.44 -27.24 -21.18
C ALA A 69 5.19 -26.81 -19.73
N ALA A 70 3.98 -26.34 -19.42
CA ALA A 70 3.62 -25.89 -18.06
C ALA A 70 3.76 -26.98 -16.99
N TYR A 71 3.59 -28.24 -17.39
CA TYR A 71 3.83 -29.38 -16.53
C TYR A 71 5.31 -29.50 -16.10
N ASP A 72 6.24 -29.33 -17.04
CA ASP A 72 7.68 -29.47 -16.78
C ASP A 72 8.19 -28.35 -15.87
N LEU A 73 7.68 -27.14 -16.03
CA LEU A 73 7.98 -26.02 -15.11
C LEU A 73 7.47 -26.28 -13.70
N LEU A 74 6.20 -26.66 -13.56
CA LEU A 74 5.62 -26.93 -12.24
C LEU A 74 6.30 -28.14 -11.56
N SER A 75 6.74 -29.13 -12.35
CA SER A 75 7.46 -30.32 -11.89
C SER A 75 8.88 -29.97 -11.42
N ALA A 76 9.61 -29.16 -12.21
CA ALA A 76 10.92 -28.65 -11.85
C ALA A 76 10.89 -27.78 -10.57
N GLU A 77 9.79 -27.05 -10.36
CA GLU A 77 9.53 -26.28 -9.13
C GLU A 77 8.99 -27.14 -7.97
N GLY A 78 8.84 -28.46 -8.14
CA GLY A 78 8.38 -29.39 -7.11
C GLY A 78 6.93 -29.17 -6.64
N SER A 79 6.12 -28.47 -7.45
CA SER A 79 4.76 -28.05 -7.07
C SER A 79 3.67 -29.05 -7.49
N VAL A 80 3.96 -29.93 -8.45
CA VAL A 80 3.01 -30.86 -9.09
C VAL A 80 2.52 -31.96 -8.15
N ALA A 81 3.32 -32.35 -7.15
CA ALA A 81 2.97 -33.41 -6.19
C ALA A 81 2.25 -32.89 -4.92
N LYS A 82 2.03 -31.57 -4.79
CA LYS A 82 1.36 -31.00 -3.62
C LYS A 82 -0.16 -31.06 -3.78
N ARG A 83 -0.82 -31.71 -2.81
CA ARG A 83 -2.28 -31.70 -2.69
C ARG A 83 -2.77 -30.26 -2.54
N VAL A 84 -3.64 -29.81 -3.45
CA VAL A 84 -4.22 -28.45 -3.44
C VAL A 84 -5.42 -28.38 -2.49
N SER A 85 -6.09 -29.52 -2.28
CA SER A 85 -7.20 -29.75 -1.35
C SER A 85 -6.87 -30.94 -0.43
N GLY A 86 -7.21 -30.82 0.86
CA GLY A 86 -7.03 -31.91 1.85
C GLY A 86 -7.91 -33.14 1.61
N GLN A 87 -8.78 -33.12 0.60
CA GLN A 87 -9.77 -34.17 0.32
C GLN A 87 -9.37 -35.15 -0.81
N GLU A 88 -8.24 -34.94 -1.52
CA GLU A 88 -7.83 -35.83 -2.61
C GLU A 88 -7.05 -37.06 -2.08
N LEU A 89 -7.65 -38.25 -2.19
CA LEU A 89 -7.03 -39.55 -1.90
C LEU A 89 -5.97 -39.95 -2.93
N THR A 90 -6.10 -39.46 -4.17
CA THR A 90 -5.09 -39.52 -5.25
C THR A 90 -5.05 -38.14 -5.91
N ALA A 91 -3.87 -37.51 -5.99
CA ALA A 91 -3.74 -36.20 -6.62
C ALA A 91 -3.95 -36.36 -8.13
N ASP A 92 -5.05 -35.83 -8.68
CA ASP A 92 -5.15 -35.66 -10.13
C ASP A 92 -4.16 -34.55 -10.50
N VAL A 93 -3.02 -34.98 -11.03
CA VAL A 93 -1.86 -34.15 -11.29
C VAL A 93 -2.16 -33.06 -12.31
N THR A 94 -3.05 -33.33 -13.26
CA THR A 94 -3.41 -32.40 -14.34
C THR A 94 -4.40 -31.35 -13.83
N ALA A 95 -5.42 -31.77 -13.07
CA ALA A 95 -6.38 -30.84 -12.46
C ALA A 95 -5.69 -29.92 -11.43
N ASN A 96 -4.78 -30.47 -10.62
CA ASN A 96 -3.99 -29.69 -9.66
C ASN A 96 -3.05 -28.69 -10.35
N ALA A 97 -2.43 -29.06 -11.47
CA ALA A 97 -1.58 -28.16 -12.24
C ALA A 97 -2.36 -26.94 -12.78
N VAL A 98 -3.58 -27.13 -13.27
CA VAL A 98 -4.45 -26.03 -13.73
C VAL A 98 -4.85 -25.13 -12.56
N LEU A 99 -5.32 -25.71 -11.44
CA LEU A 99 -5.69 -24.93 -10.25
C LEU A 99 -4.52 -24.14 -9.67
N LEU A 100 -3.32 -24.72 -9.64
CA LEU A 100 -2.10 -24.05 -9.20
C LEU A 100 -1.71 -22.91 -10.14
N LYS A 101 -1.83 -23.11 -11.46
CA LYS A 101 -1.60 -22.07 -12.47
C LYS A 101 -2.54 -20.88 -12.28
N ASP A 102 -3.84 -21.14 -12.12
CA ASP A 102 -4.85 -20.09 -11.99
C ASP A 102 -4.67 -19.30 -10.68
N ARG A 103 -4.42 -20.00 -9.56
CA ARG A 103 -4.10 -19.34 -8.28
C ARG A 103 -2.83 -18.48 -8.37
N ARG A 104 -1.78 -18.97 -9.04
CA ARG A 104 -0.56 -18.18 -9.26
C ARG A 104 -0.81 -16.93 -10.08
N HIS A 105 -1.65 -17.01 -11.12
CA HIS A 105 -2.01 -15.86 -11.93
C HIS A 105 -2.80 -14.81 -11.15
N VAL A 106 -3.75 -15.24 -10.30
CA VAL A 106 -4.49 -14.33 -9.40
C VAL A 106 -3.53 -13.66 -8.40
N ASN A 107 -2.63 -14.43 -7.78
CA ASN A 107 -1.63 -13.89 -6.86
C ASN A 107 -0.72 -12.86 -7.55
N TYR A 108 -0.27 -13.17 -8.77
CA TYR A 108 0.53 -12.26 -9.58
C TYR A 108 -0.18 -10.92 -9.79
N LYS A 109 -1.42 -10.93 -10.30
CA LYS A 109 -2.20 -9.70 -10.54
C LYS A 109 -2.41 -8.90 -9.25
N PHE A 110 -2.69 -9.60 -8.14
CA PHE A 110 -2.91 -8.95 -6.87
C PHE A 110 -1.62 -8.29 -6.33
N TYR A 111 -0.48 -8.97 -6.40
CA TYR A 111 0.80 -8.41 -5.96
C TYR A 111 1.28 -7.29 -6.89
N GLU A 112 1.03 -7.40 -8.19
CA GLU A 112 1.28 -6.32 -9.14
C GLU A 112 0.46 -5.07 -8.78
N PHE A 113 -0.84 -5.23 -8.51
CA PHE A 113 -1.69 -4.15 -8.04
C PHE A 113 -1.13 -3.47 -6.77
N LEU A 114 -0.77 -4.26 -5.74
CA LEU A 114 -0.23 -3.72 -4.50
C LEU A 114 1.09 -2.96 -4.73
N THR A 115 2.03 -3.56 -5.46
CA THR A 115 3.35 -2.96 -5.70
C THR A 115 3.25 -1.71 -6.57
N ASN A 116 2.35 -1.68 -7.55
CA ASN A 116 2.07 -0.49 -8.35
C ASN A 116 1.49 0.64 -7.49
N ASN A 117 0.51 0.36 -6.63
CA ASN A 117 -0.03 1.38 -5.73
C ASN A 117 1.02 1.94 -4.76
N ILE A 118 1.92 1.11 -4.25
CA ILE A 118 3.05 1.55 -3.42
C ILE A 118 3.98 2.46 -4.22
N LYS A 119 4.37 2.06 -5.45
CA LYS A 119 5.20 2.90 -6.34
C LYS A 119 4.54 4.24 -6.62
N PHE A 120 3.25 4.26 -6.94
CA PHE A 120 2.50 5.48 -7.20
C PHE A 120 2.43 6.38 -5.95
N ALA A 121 2.14 5.80 -4.78
CA ALA A 121 2.10 6.55 -3.52
C ALA A 121 3.45 7.23 -3.23
N ILE A 122 4.56 6.53 -3.44
CA ILE A 122 5.91 7.07 -3.24
C ILE A 122 6.27 8.14 -4.27
N ASN A 123 5.92 7.92 -5.54
CA ASN A 123 6.22 8.86 -6.62
C ASN A 123 5.41 10.16 -6.54
N ASN A 124 4.23 10.13 -5.90
CA ASN A 124 3.36 11.29 -5.73
C ASN A 124 3.68 12.13 -4.48
N ILE A 125 4.70 11.77 -3.70
CA ILE A 125 5.14 12.58 -2.56
C ILE A 125 5.69 13.92 -3.09
N ARG A 126 5.10 15.02 -2.62
CA ARG A 126 5.44 16.38 -3.07
C ARG A 126 6.82 16.83 -2.59
N ASP A 127 7.16 16.51 -1.34
CA ASP A 127 8.44 16.87 -0.76
C ASP A 127 9.56 15.97 -1.31
N LYS A 128 10.59 16.61 -1.87
CA LYS A 128 11.69 15.91 -2.56
C LYS A 128 12.50 15.03 -1.61
N HIS A 129 12.74 15.48 -0.39
CA HIS A 129 13.48 14.69 0.62
C HIS A 129 12.65 13.49 1.05
N GLU A 130 11.37 13.67 1.36
CA GLU A 130 10.45 12.60 1.75
C GLU A 130 10.32 11.55 0.64
N GLY A 131 10.13 12.00 -0.61
CA GLY A 131 10.05 11.13 -1.78
C GLY A 131 11.34 10.33 -1.99
N LEU A 132 12.50 10.98 -1.92
CA LEU A 132 13.79 10.29 -2.08
C LEU A 132 14.06 9.30 -0.94
N ILE A 133 13.76 9.67 0.32
CA ILE A 133 13.86 8.75 1.46
C ILE A 133 13.01 7.50 1.22
N ALA A 134 11.76 7.68 0.80
CA ALA A 134 10.84 6.58 0.57
C ALA A 134 11.32 5.66 -0.57
N LYS A 135 11.85 6.23 -1.67
CA LYS A 135 12.44 5.46 -2.78
C LYS A 135 13.62 4.61 -2.31
N LEU A 136 14.60 5.23 -1.66
CA LEU A 136 15.80 4.54 -1.19
C LEU A 136 15.46 3.41 -0.22
N LEU A 137 14.60 3.68 0.76
CA LEU A 137 14.30 2.70 1.81
C LEU A 137 13.40 1.57 1.31
N PHE A 138 12.36 1.89 0.54
CA PHE A 138 11.27 0.95 0.29
C PHE A 138 11.25 0.39 -1.12
N LEU A 139 11.62 1.19 -2.13
CA LEU A 139 11.70 0.70 -3.52
C LEU A 139 13.04 0.02 -3.81
N ASP A 140 14.14 0.65 -3.36
CA ASP A 140 15.49 0.14 -3.60
C ASP A 140 15.95 -0.84 -2.50
N GLY A 141 15.19 -0.97 -1.41
CA GLY A 141 15.50 -1.86 -0.28
C GLY A 141 16.79 -1.48 0.46
N MET A 142 17.21 -0.22 0.38
CA MET A 142 18.45 0.23 1.02
C MET A 142 18.32 0.22 2.55
N LYS A 143 19.36 -0.28 3.23
CA LYS A 143 19.44 -0.23 4.70
C LYS A 143 19.36 1.22 5.20
N TYR A 144 18.64 1.41 6.32
CA TYR A 144 18.42 2.72 6.95
C TYR A 144 19.68 3.58 7.06
N LEU A 145 20.76 3.05 7.65
CA LEU A 145 22.00 3.79 7.86
C LEU A 145 22.65 4.24 6.54
N LYS A 146 22.57 3.41 5.49
CA LYS A 146 23.13 3.75 4.18
C LYS A 146 22.32 4.86 3.51
N ALA A 147 20.99 4.78 3.58
CA ALA A 147 20.11 5.81 3.04
C ALA A 147 20.28 7.15 3.78
N GLN A 148 20.44 7.11 5.11
CA GLN A 148 20.74 8.29 5.90
C GLN A 148 22.07 8.93 5.49
N GLN A 149 23.15 8.15 5.41
CA GLN A 149 24.46 8.64 4.97
C GLN A 149 24.43 9.19 3.54
N TYR A 150 23.63 8.59 2.66
CA TYR A 150 23.44 9.07 1.30
C TYR A 150 22.84 10.48 1.27
N LEU A 151 21.80 10.72 2.08
CA LEU A 151 21.15 12.03 2.17
C LEU A 151 21.93 13.04 3.01
N GLU A 152 22.75 12.61 3.95
CA GLU A 152 23.62 13.49 4.71
C GLU A 152 24.70 14.12 3.80
N LYS A 153 25.23 13.33 2.86
CA LYS A 153 26.25 13.79 1.90
C LYS A 153 25.71 14.69 0.79
N GLY A 154 24.39 14.73 0.57
CA GLY A 154 23.78 15.61 -0.43
C GLY A 154 24.23 15.35 -1.86
N TYR A 155 24.34 14.08 -2.28
CA TYR A 155 24.82 13.69 -3.61
C TYR A 155 24.03 14.28 -4.79
N ARG A 156 22.79 14.71 -4.55
CA ARG A 156 21.89 15.26 -5.57
C ARG A 156 21.91 16.79 -5.53
N LYS A 157 22.20 17.42 -6.67
CA LYS A 157 22.24 18.89 -6.79
C LYS A 157 20.89 19.56 -6.48
N ASP A 158 19.79 18.85 -6.68
CA ASP A 158 18.42 19.31 -6.46
C ASP A 158 17.90 19.11 -5.03
N ILE A 159 18.64 18.38 -4.18
CA ILE A 159 18.24 18.00 -2.82
C ILE A 159 19.43 18.19 -1.88
N PRO A 160 19.48 19.28 -1.09
CA PRO A 160 20.59 19.53 -0.18
C PRO A 160 20.69 18.46 0.91
N GLY A 161 21.89 18.29 1.45
CA GLY A 161 22.14 17.35 2.53
C GLY A 161 21.34 17.67 3.79
N ILE A 162 20.91 16.63 4.51
CA ILE A 162 20.11 16.78 5.74
C ILE A 162 20.72 16.02 6.92
N SER A 163 20.49 16.51 8.13
CA SER A 163 20.93 15.86 9.36
C SER A 163 20.17 14.55 9.62
N ALA A 164 20.73 13.69 10.47
CA ALA A 164 20.12 12.43 10.89
C ALA A 164 18.73 12.61 11.54
N THR A 165 18.56 13.66 12.36
CA THR A 165 17.29 13.98 13.00
C THR A 165 16.23 14.40 11.96
N THR A 166 16.62 15.26 11.02
CA THR A 166 15.76 15.70 9.92
C THR A 166 15.36 14.53 9.02
N PHE A 167 16.30 13.62 8.74
CA PHE A 167 16.03 12.38 7.99
C PHE A 167 14.97 11.53 8.70
N ALA A 168 15.08 11.34 10.01
CA ALA A 168 14.12 10.55 10.77
C ALA A 168 12.71 11.17 10.75
N ASP A 169 12.61 12.49 10.88
CA ASP A 169 11.33 13.21 10.83
C ASP A 169 10.71 13.18 9.44
N LYS A 170 11.52 13.43 8.40
CA LYS A 170 11.08 13.35 7.00
C LYS A 170 10.64 11.92 6.63
N ARG A 171 11.34 10.90 7.13
CA ARG A 171 10.89 9.50 6.98
C ARG A 171 9.52 9.25 7.60
N ARG A 172 9.24 9.78 8.81
CA ARG A 172 7.94 9.62 9.47
C ARG A 172 6.83 10.26 8.62
N LYS A 173 7.05 11.49 8.14
CA LYS A 173 6.12 12.20 7.26
C LYS A 173 5.91 11.49 5.93
N ALA A 174 6.97 10.92 5.34
CA ALA A 174 6.87 10.13 4.12
C ALA A 174 5.96 8.89 4.33
N ILE A 175 6.14 8.16 5.43
CA ILE A 175 5.28 6.99 5.77
C ILE A 175 3.83 7.44 5.97
N GLU A 176 3.59 8.56 6.64
CA GLU A 176 2.25 9.11 6.83
C GLU A 176 1.60 9.50 5.50
N SER A 177 2.34 10.17 4.62
CA SER A 177 1.86 10.53 3.28
C SER A 177 1.53 9.31 2.43
N ILE A 178 2.36 8.25 2.51
CA ILE A 178 2.09 6.98 1.83
C ILE A 178 0.82 6.34 2.42
N ALA A 179 0.69 6.29 3.74
CA ALA A 179 -0.49 5.73 4.40
C ALA A 179 -1.77 6.45 3.98
N LYS A 180 -1.75 7.80 3.88
CA LYS A 180 -2.87 8.59 3.35
C LYS A 180 -3.26 8.13 1.95
N SER A 181 -2.27 8.03 1.05
CA SER A 181 -2.50 7.60 -0.33
C SER A 181 -3.09 6.18 -0.41
N LEU A 182 -2.50 5.24 0.34
CA LEU A 182 -2.92 3.83 0.37
C LEU A 182 -4.27 3.61 1.06
N LYS A 183 -4.65 4.47 2.00
CA LYS A 183 -5.97 4.48 2.62
C LYS A 183 -7.03 4.95 1.63
N VAL A 184 -6.76 6.08 0.95
CA VAL A 184 -7.69 6.68 -0.02
C VAL A 184 -7.99 5.74 -1.18
N ASN A 185 -7.00 5.02 -1.70
CA ASN A 185 -7.21 4.05 -2.78
C ASN A 185 -7.61 2.64 -2.29
N ARG A 186 -7.94 2.48 -0.99
CA ARG A 186 -8.36 1.24 -0.34
C ARG A 186 -7.34 0.10 -0.39
N THR A 187 -6.07 0.37 -0.69
CA THR A 187 -5.01 -0.66 -0.67
C THR A 187 -4.82 -1.23 0.75
N LEU A 188 -5.00 -0.43 1.79
CA LEU A 188 -4.85 -0.88 3.18
C LEU A 188 -5.97 -1.82 3.66
N ASP A 189 -7.10 -1.91 2.94
CA ASP A 189 -8.19 -2.83 3.27
C ASP A 189 -7.78 -4.29 3.07
N PHE A 190 -6.82 -4.52 2.17
CA PHE A 190 -6.22 -5.83 1.93
C PHE A 190 -5.18 -6.24 2.98
N VAL A 191 -4.78 -5.33 3.88
CA VAL A 191 -3.85 -5.63 4.96
C VAL A 191 -4.63 -5.81 6.25
N THR A 192 -4.61 -7.01 6.82
CA THR A 192 -5.35 -7.35 8.03
C THR A 192 -4.42 -7.57 9.20
N ILE A 193 -4.85 -7.21 10.41
CA ILE A 193 -4.14 -7.51 11.66
C ILE A 193 -5.02 -8.46 12.48
N ASP A 194 -4.54 -9.69 12.70
CA ASP A 194 -5.20 -10.68 13.54
C ASP A 194 -4.59 -10.68 14.95
N TYR A 195 -5.38 -10.25 15.93
CA TYR A 195 -4.98 -10.19 17.34
C TYR A 195 -5.18 -11.51 18.10
N ARG A 196 -5.63 -12.58 17.44
CA ARG A 196 -5.89 -13.93 18.00
C ARG A 196 -6.44 -13.91 19.42
N ARG A 197 -7.72 -13.54 19.57
CA ARG A 197 -8.45 -13.45 20.86
C ARG A 197 -7.69 -12.64 21.94
N GLY A 198 -6.96 -11.59 21.55
CA GLY A 198 -6.26 -10.69 22.47
C GLY A 198 -4.98 -11.28 23.11
N ARG A 199 -4.53 -12.45 22.69
CA ARG A 199 -3.31 -13.08 23.22
C ARG A 199 -2.02 -12.48 22.66
N ASN A 200 -2.10 -11.79 21.53
CA ASN A 200 -0.97 -11.09 20.92
C ASN A 200 -1.30 -9.60 20.80
N LYS A 201 -0.64 -8.76 21.62
CA LYS A 201 -0.79 -7.29 21.57
C LYS A 201 -0.29 -6.70 20.26
N GLU A 202 0.69 -7.35 19.64
CA GLU A 202 1.15 -6.97 18.32
C GLU A 202 0.18 -7.54 17.27
N GLY A 203 -0.29 -8.77 17.39
CA GLY A 203 -1.13 -9.37 16.35
C GLY A 203 -0.35 -9.66 15.05
N GLU A 204 -0.83 -10.63 14.30
CA GLU A 204 -0.21 -11.08 13.05
C GLU A 204 -0.75 -10.23 11.90
N ILE A 205 0.16 -9.56 11.16
CA ILE A 205 -0.22 -8.77 9.99
C ILE A 205 -0.01 -9.61 8.73
N GLY A 206 -1.02 -9.62 7.86
CA GLY A 206 -1.00 -10.38 6.61
C GLY A 206 -1.83 -9.73 5.52
N LEU A 207 -1.75 -10.31 4.32
CA LEU A 207 -2.62 -9.95 3.19
C LEU A 207 -3.87 -10.82 3.20
N ARG A 208 -5.02 -10.18 3.02
CA ARG A 208 -6.27 -10.83 2.65
C ARG A 208 -6.49 -10.62 1.16
N MET A 209 -6.51 -11.71 0.40
CA MET A 209 -6.87 -11.64 -1.01
C MET A 209 -8.36 -11.33 -1.14
N PRO A 210 -8.76 -10.53 -2.14
CA PRO A 210 -10.16 -10.39 -2.48
C PRO A 210 -10.72 -11.77 -2.84
N GLU A 211 -11.87 -12.12 -2.27
CA GLU A 211 -12.57 -13.34 -2.65
C GLU A 211 -12.95 -13.21 -4.13
N VAL A 212 -12.50 -14.17 -4.94
CA VAL A 212 -12.91 -14.29 -6.34
C VAL A 212 -14.30 -14.93 -6.29
N ASN A 213 -15.34 -14.10 -6.36
CA ASN A 213 -16.72 -14.56 -6.57
C ASN A 213 -16.90 -15.10 -7.98
#